data_AF-A0A7S8EXD4-F1
#
_entry.id   AF-A0A7S8EXD4-F1
#
_cell.length_a   1.000
_cell.length_b   1.000
_cell.length_c   1.000
_cell.angle_alpha   90.00
_cell.angle_beta   90.00
_cell.angle_gamma   90.00
#
_symmetry.space_group_name_H-M   'P 1'
#
loop_
_entity.id
_entity.type
_entity.pdbx_description
1 polymer ?
#
loop_
_entity_poly.entity_id
_entity_poly.type
_entity_poly.pdbx_seq_one_letter_code
_entity_poly.pdbx_strand_id
1 'polypeptide(L)'
;MLEGISEPAAVILTLTHSISFNAPDDKNVDLLLGLLWPRDSKEGSVPALSRSVRLLRQPAYRECLGNATSSAEAHAGIEDLEAGSGGSRRNAPSMGREDLRR
;
A
#
# COMPACT_ATOMS: atom_id res chain seq x y z
N MET A 1 24.35 9.46 -6.26
CA MET A 1 23.54 8.35 -6.80
C MET A 1 24.39 7.11 -6.80
N LEU A 2 23.92 6.03 -6.19
CA LEU A 2 24.72 4.84 -5.90
C LEU A 2 25.27 4.20 -7.20
N GLU A 3 26.53 3.78 -7.18
CA GLU A 3 27.12 3.01 -8.28
C GLU A 3 26.74 1.53 -8.14
N GLY A 4 26.62 0.82 -9.27
CA GLY A 4 26.27 -0.61 -9.29
C GLY A 4 24.77 -0.94 -9.26
N ILE A 5 23.88 0.05 -9.36
CA ILE A 5 22.44 -0.17 -9.51
C ILE A 5 22.07 -0.21 -10.99
N SER A 6 21.85 -1.42 -11.51
CA SER A 6 21.46 -1.63 -12.91
C SER A 6 19.94 -1.59 -13.11
N GLU A 7 19.16 -1.88 -12.07
CA GLU A 7 17.69 -1.93 -12.11
C GLU A 7 17.09 -1.20 -10.90
N PRO A 8 15.85 -0.66 -11.02
CA PRO A 8 15.14 -0.09 -9.88
C PRO A 8 14.98 -1.13 -8.76
N ALA A 9 15.21 -0.71 -7.53
CA ALA A 9 14.99 -1.55 -6.35
C ALA A 9 14.21 -0.76 -5.30
N ALA A 10 13.35 -1.44 -4.56
CA ALA A 10 12.60 -0.84 -3.47
C ALA A 10 12.65 -1.74 -2.23
N VAL A 11 12.58 -1.11 -1.06
CA VAL A 11 12.46 -1.80 0.22
C VAL A 11 11.44 -1.08 1.09
N ILE A 12 10.62 -1.87 1.80
CA ILE A 12 9.76 -1.39 2.87
C ILE A 12 10.30 -1.95 4.17
N LEU A 13 10.42 -1.09 5.17
CA LEU A 13 10.92 -1.43 6.50
C LEU A 13 9.90 -0.98 7.54
N THR A 14 9.41 -1.93 8.35
CA THR A 14 8.63 -1.65 9.55
C THR A 14 9.56 -1.64 10.75
N LEU A 15 9.52 -0.56 11.53
CA LEU A 15 10.36 -0.42 12.71
C LEU A 15 9.65 -1.04 13.92
N THR A 16 10.39 -1.83 14.70
CA THR A 16 9.89 -2.37 15.98
C THR A 16 9.61 -1.27 16.99
N HIS A 17 10.36 -0.16 16.92
CA HIS A 17 10.19 1.01 17.76
C HIS A 17 10.11 2.27 16.90
N SER A 18 9.09 3.08 17.19
CA SER A 18 8.87 4.36 16.51
C SER A 18 10.03 5.32 16.78
N ILE A 19 10.50 6.01 15.74
CA ILE A 19 11.60 6.98 15.86
C ILE A 19 11.11 8.40 15.56
N SER A 20 11.65 9.37 16.31
CA SER A 20 11.47 10.78 15.93
C SER A 20 12.33 11.05 14.69
N PHE A 21 11.67 11.42 13.58
CA PHE A 21 12.33 11.69 12.30
C PHE A 21 12.12 13.13 11.83
N ASN A 22 11.68 14.02 12.71
CA ASN A 22 11.31 15.39 12.36
C ASN A 22 10.37 15.45 11.14
N ALA A 23 9.38 14.55 11.13
CA ALA A 23 8.40 14.46 10.06
C ALA A 23 7.53 15.74 10.05
N PRO A 24 7.01 16.17 8.88
CA PRO A 24 6.23 17.41 8.79
C PRO A 24 4.95 17.42 9.64
N ASP A 25 4.46 16.25 10.03
CA ASP A 25 3.28 16.06 10.87
C ASP A 25 3.63 15.86 12.36
N ASP A 26 4.90 16.01 12.74
CA ASP A 26 5.44 15.85 14.09
C ASP A 26 5.18 14.47 14.73
N LYS A 27 4.89 13.47 13.90
CA LYS A 27 4.67 12.09 14.35
C LYS A 27 5.96 11.29 14.28
N ASN A 28 6.10 10.32 15.19
CA ASN A 28 7.14 9.31 15.07
C ASN A 28 6.89 8.44 13.82
N VAL A 29 7.98 7.99 13.21
CA VAL A 29 7.97 7.17 12.01
C VAL A 29 8.15 5.71 12.40
N ASP A 30 7.24 4.87 11.90
CA ASP A 30 7.23 3.41 12.07
C ASP A 30 7.47 2.66 10.76
N LEU A 31 7.43 3.36 9.63
CA LEU A 31 7.49 2.77 8.29
C LEU A 31 8.41 3.60 7.39
N LEU A 32 9.37 2.93 6.76
CA LEU A 32 10.27 3.55 5.79
C LEU A 32 10.12 2.87 4.42
N LEU A 33 10.09 3.70 3.38
CA LEU A 33 10.14 3.28 1.98
C LEU A 33 11.45 3.78 1.38
N GLY A 34 12.33 2.85 1.00
CA GLY A 34 13.55 3.14 0.24
C GLY A 34 13.36 2.82 -1.23
N LEU A 35 13.66 3.76 -2.12
CA LEU A 35 13.74 3.52 -3.57
C LEU A 35 15.15 3.82 -4.07
N LEU A 36 15.72 2.86 -4.78
CA LEU A 36 16.97 2.98 -5.51
C LEU A 36 16.65 2.93 -7.01
N TRP A 37 17.39 3.73 -7.77
CA TRP A 37 17.14 3.88 -9.20
C TRP A 37 18.48 3.92 -9.96
N PRO A 38 18.58 3.37 -11.19
CA PRO A 38 19.79 3.42 -12.00
C PRO A 38 20.18 4.83 -12.42
N ARG A 39 21.48 5.16 -12.42
CA ARG A 39 21.95 6.52 -12.74
C ARG A 39 21.61 6.97 -14.15
N ASP A 40 21.72 6.03 -15.08
CA ASP A 40 21.64 6.29 -16.52
C ASP A 40 20.21 6.26 -17.05
N SER A 41 19.23 5.89 -16.22
CA SER A 41 17.81 5.90 -16.58
C SER A 41 16.99 6.42 -15.42
N LYS A 42 16.56 7.68 -15.46
CA LYS A 42 15.72 8.31 -14.41
C LYS A 42 14.23 8.31 -14.75
N GLU A 43 13.90 7.94 -15.98
CA GLU A 43 12.52 7.86 -16.44
C GLU A 43 11.74 6.86 -15.58
N GLY A 44 10.51 7.22 -15.19
CA GLY A 44 9.68 6.36 -14.36
C GLY A 44 9.93 6.42 -12.84
N SER A 45 11.01 7.06 -12.37
CA SER A 45 11.32 7.15 -10.93
C SER A 45 10.24 7.84 -10.10
N VAL A 46 9.85 9.07 -10.49
CA VAL A 46 8.79 9.84 -9.82
C VAL A 46 7.42 9.18 -9.96
N PRO A 47 7.00 8.69 -11.15
CA PRO A 47 5.78 7.90 -11.27
C PRO A 47 5.74 6.66 -10.37
N ALA A 48 6.84 5.90 -10.28
CA ALA A 48 6.94 4.72 -9.42
C ALA A 48 6.80 5.10 -7.94
N LEU A 49 7.55 6.11 -7.49
CA LEU A 49 7.46 6.63 -6.13
C LEU A 49 6.03 7.09 -5.81
N SER A 50 5.39 7.82 -6.73
CA SER A 50 4.03 8.33 -6.55
C SER A 50 3.03 7.19 -6.39
N ARG A 51 3.19 6.09 -7.13
CA ARG A 51 2.36 4.89 -6.98
C ARG A 51 2.59 4.25 -5.61
N SER A 52 3.83 4.06 -5.18
CA SER A 52 4.17 3.49 -3.88
C SER A 52 3.58 4.34 -2.73
N VAL A 53 3.73 5.66 -2.78
CA VAL A 53 3.16 6.57 -1.78
C VAL A 53 1.64 6.50 -1.74
N ARG A 54 0.96 6.32 -2.89
CA ARG A 54 -0.51 6.15 -2.92
C ARG A 54 -0.96 4.87 -2.24
N LEU A 55 -0.25 3.76 -2.45
CA LEU A 55 -0.52 2.50 -1.74
C LEU A 55 -0.34 2.68 -0.23
N LEU A 56 0.76 3.31 0.18
CA LEU A 56 1.04 3.57 1.60
C LEU A 56 0.05 4.55 2.26
N ARG A 57 -0.69 5.34 1.50
CA ARG A 57 -1.76 6.19 2.04
C ARG A 57 -3.01 5.40 2.41
N GLN A 58 -3.19 4.19 1.89
CA GLN A 58 -4.34 3.34 2.22
C GLN A 58 -4.21 2.85 3.68
N PRO A 59 -5.17 3.16 4.57
CA PRO A 59 -5.11 2.72 5.97
C PRO A 59 -5.04 1.20 6.11
N ALA A 60 -5.83 0.47 5.30
CA ALA A 60 -5.84 -0.99 5.29
C ALA A 60 -4.47 -1.58 4.92
N TYR A 61 -3.74 -0.95 3.98
CA TYR A 61 -2.40 -1.42 3.63
C TYR A 61 -1.40 -1.16 4.76
N ARG A 62 -1.48 -0.01 5.42
CA ARG A 62 -0.60 0.31 6.55
C ARG A 62 -0.81 -0.64 7.73
N GLU A 63 -2.06 -1.00 8.00
CA GLU A 63 -2.39 -2.00 9.02
C GLU A 63 -1.85 -3.39 8.63
N CYS A 64 -2.03 -3.81 7.38
CA CYS A 64 -1.43 -5.04 6.86
C CYS A 64 0.10 -5.05 7.04
N LEU A 65 0.79 -3.99 6.63
CA LEU A 65 2.23 -3.86 6.80
C LEU A 65 2.66 -3.91 8.28
N GLY A 66 1.92 -3.27 9.18
CA GLY A 66 2.21 -3.29 10.62
C GLY A 66 2.10 -4.68 11.25
N ASN A 67 1.27 -5.56 10.68
CA ASN A 67 1.05 -6.92 11.17
C ASN A 67 1.86 -7.98 10.39
N ALA A 68 2.42 -7.63 9.23
CA ALA A 68 3.14 -8.56 8.38
C ALA A 68 4.44 -9.03 9.04
N THR A 69 4.60 -10.36 9.12
CA THR A 69 5.81 -11.03 9.62
C THR A 69 6.70 -11.55 8.49
N SER A 70 6.22 -11.48 7.25
CA SER A 70 6.93 -11.90 6.05
C SER A 70 6.68 -10.97 4.86
N SER A 71 7.59 -10.99 3.89
CA SER A 71 7.39 -10.27 2.64
C SER A 71 6.20 -10.78 1.82
N ALA A 72 5.83 -12.06 1.97
CA ALA A 72 4.67 -12.64 1.30
C ALA A 72 3.36 -12.02 1.79
N GLU A 73 3.21 -11.86 3.11
CA GLU A 73 2.05 -11.21 3.72
C GLU A 73 1.94 -9.74 3.29
N ALA A 74 3.07 -9.02 3.26
CA ALA A 74 3.12 -7.63 2.80
C ALA A 74 2.74 -7.47 1.31
N HIS A 75 3.05 -8.46 0.47
CA HIS A 75 2.63 -8.46 -0.95
C HIS A 75 1.15 -8.82 -1.10
N ALA A 76 0.65 -9.82 -0.36
CA ALA A 76 -0.75 -10.22 -0.39
C ALA A 76 -1.68 -9.03 -0.06
N GLY A 77 -1.29 -8.17 0.89
CA GLY A 77 -2.05 -6.95 1.20
C GLY A 77 -2.23 -5.98 0.03
N ILE A 78 -1.31 -5.97 -0.95
CA ILE A 78 -1.46 -5.18 -2.18
C ILE A 78 -2.55 -5.80 -3.06
N GLU A 79 -2.52 -7.12 -3.23
CA GLU A 79 -3.49 -7.86 -4.04
C GLU A 79 -4.91 -7.70 -3.50
N ASP A 80 -5.08 -7.73 -2.18
CA ASP A 80 -6.37 -7.52 -1.52
C ASP A 80 -6.96 -6.12 -1.76
N LEU A 81 -6.12 -5.07 -1.81
CA LEU A 81 -6.57 -3.71 -2.13
C LEU A 81 -7.04 -3.57 -3.58
N GLU A 82 -6.32 -4.21 -4.49
CA GLU A 82 -6.66 -4.23 -5.91
C GLU A 82 -7.93 -5.05 -6.16
N ALA A 83 -8.11 -6.17 -5.45
CA ALA A 83 -9.32 -6.99 -5.49
C ALA A 83 -10.53 -6.28 -4.88
N GLY A 84 -10.35 -5.58 -3.75
CA GLY A 84 -11.39 -4.79 -3.08
C GLY A 84 -11.85 -3.57 -3.88
N SER A 85 -10.99 -3.04 -4.76
CA SER A 85 -11.34 -1.94 -5.67
C SER A 85 -12.32 -2.36 -6.79
N GLY A 86 -12.55 -3.67 -6.99
CA GLY A 86 -13.54 -4.24 -7.92
C GLY A 86 -14.95 -4.46 -7.34
N GLY A 87 -15.21 -4.03 -6.10
CA GLY A 87 -16.30 -4.55 -5.27
C GLY A 87 -17.55 -3.68 -5.05
N SER A 88 -17.88 -2.71 -5.92
CA SER A 88 -19.24 -2.13 -5.93
C SER A 88 -20.16 -2.95 -6.84
N ARG A 89 -20.51 -4.17 -6.44
CA ARG A 89 -21.68 -4.89 -6.96
C ARG A 89 -22.69 -5.14 -5.85
N ARG A 90 -23.66 -4.23 -5.81
CA ARG A 90 -25.10 -4.47 -5.58
C ARG A 90 -25.44 -5.90 -5.15
N ASN A 91 -25.86 -6.04 -3.89
CA ASN A 91 -26.92 -6.97 -3.52
C ASN A 91 -27.86 -6.30 -2.51
N ALA A 92 -28.67 -5.39 -3.03
CA ALA A 92 -30.07 -5.32 -2.63
C ALA A 92 -30.87 -5.33 -3.93
N PRO A 93 -31.68 -6.37 -4.14
CA PRO A 93 -33.13 -6.19 -4.10
C PRO A 93 -33.80 -7.40 -3.41
N SER A 94 -35.03 -7.41 -2.94
CA SER A 94 -36.10 -6.44 -2.76
C SER A 94 -37.17 -7.26 -2.04
N MET A 95 -37.78 -6.71 -1.00
CA MET A 95 -38.92 -7.32 -0.32
C MET A 95 -40.07 -7.49 -1.33
N GLY A 96 -40.24 -8.73 -1.81
CA GLY A 96 -41.33 -9.13 -2.69
C GLY A 96 -42.58 -9.37 -1.86
N ARG A 97 -43.56 -8.49 -2.04
CA ARG A 97 -44.91 -8.59 -1.47
C ARG A 97 -45.61 -9.82 -2.06
N GLU A 98 -45.54 -10.96 -1.37
CA GLU A 98 -46.39 -12.13 -1.66
C GLU A 98 -47.04 -12.67 -0.38
N ASP A 99 -47.49 -11.77 0.49
CA ASP A 99 -48.41 -12.06 1.60
C ASP A 99 -49.74 -11.31 1.37
N LEU A 100 -50.37 -11.49 0.21
CA LEU A 100 -51.80 -11.19 0.07
C LEU A 100 -52.42 -11.85 -1.18
N ARG A 101 -52.68 -13.14 -1.10
CA ARG A 101 -53.79 -13.76 -1.84
C ARG A 101 -54.62 -14.62 -0.90
N ARG A 102 -55.53 -13.93 -0.20
CA ARG A 102 -56.91 -14.43 -0.06
C ARG A 102 -57.61 -14.34 -1.41
#